data_AF-A0A381VFG5-F1
#
_entry.id   AF-A0A381VFG5-F1
#
_cell.length_a   1.000
_cell.length_b   1.000
_cell.length_c   1.000
_cell.angle_alpha   90.00
_cell.angle_beta   90.00
_cell.angle_gamma   90.00
#
_symmetry.space_group_name_H-M   'P 1'
#
loop_
_entity.id
_entity.type
_entity.pdbx_description
1 polymer ?
#
loop_
_entity_poly.entity_id
_entity_poly.type
_entity_poly.pdbx_seq_one_letter_code
_entity_poly.pdbx_strand_id
1 'polypeptide(L)'
;VFEFLEGWHPVQQALAAGLFTWGMTAAGAGLVFFFKEVDRKILDAMLGFAAGVMIAASFWSLLAPAIEHSDGTVLNGILPVLVGFLLGGVCMRIIDRFLPHLHPGAPPEETEGIKTTWHRSML
;
A
#
# COMPACT_ATOMS: atom_id res chain seq x y z
N VAL A 1 -22.38 -0.27 17.43
CA VAL A 1 -21.25 -0.84 16.64
C VAL A 1 -19.92 -0.35 17.17
N PHE A 2 -19.69 0.97 17.31
CA PHE A 2 -18.43 1.51 17.83
C PHE A 2 -18.16 1.16 19.32
N GLU A 3 -19.16 1.16 20.20
CA GLU A 3 -19.00 0.74 21.61
C GLU A 3 -18.62 -0.75 21.79
N PHE A 4 -19.01 -1.63 20.86
CA PHE A 4 -18.65 -3.05 20.90
C PHE A 4 -17.17 -3.27 20.59
N LEU A 5 -16.58 -2.39 19.79
CA LEU A 5 -15.18 -2.44 19.39
C LEU A 5 -14.26 -1.78 20.41
N GLU A 6 -14.74 -0.77 21.16
CA GLU A 6 -13.97 -0.09 22.21
C GLU A 6 -13.52 -1.02 23.35
N GLY A 7 -14.27 -2.08 23.65
CA GLY A 7 -13.90 -3.07 24.66
C GLY A 7 -12.83 -4.07 24.24
N TRP A 8 -12.43 -4.10 22.96
CA TRP A 8 -11.47 -5.06 22.43
C TRP A 8 -10.03 -4.56 22.56
N HIS A 9 -9.10 -5.50 22.74
CA HIS A 9 -7.68 -5.17 22.77
C HIS A 9 -7.23 -4.61 21.41
N PRO A 10 -6.33 -3.60 21.34
CA PRO A 10 -5.89 -3.00 20.07
C PRO A 10 -5.40 -4.01 19.02
N VAL A 11 -4.77 -5.11 19.47
CA VAL A 11 -4.33 -6.21 18.59
C VAL A 11 -5.52 -6.92 17.93
N GLN A 12 -6.62 -7.13 18.65
CA GLN A 12 -7.83 -7.76 18.10
C GLN A 12 -8.53 -6.82 17.11
N GLN A 13 -8.56 -5.52 17.41
CA GLN A 13 -9.07 -4.50 16.48
C GLN A 13 -8.24 -4.47 15.19
N ALA A 14 -6.92 -4.44 15.30
CA ALA A 14 -6.01 -4.46 14.15
C ALA A 14 -6.15 -5.75 13.32
N LEU A 15 -6.29 -6.91 13.98
CA LEU A 15 -6.52 -8.19 13.31
C LEU A 15 -7.85 -8.20 12.56
N ALA A 16 -8.94 -7.75 13.20
CA ALA A 16 -10.26 -7.69 12.58
C ALA A 16 -10.27 -6.73 11.37
N ALA A 17 -9.65 -5.55 11.52
CA ALA A 17 -9.48 -4.59 10.42
C ALA A 17 -8.65 -5.19 9.28
N GLY A 18 -7.56 -5.91 9.59
CA GLY A 18 -6.74 -6.59 8.59
C GLY A 18 -7.46 -7.71 7.85
N LEU A 19 -8.25 -8.53 8.54
CA LEU A 19 -9.08 -9.56 7.91
C LEU A 19 -10.16 -8.96 7.02
N PHE A 20 -10.72 -7.82 7.43
CA PHE A 20 -11.68 -7.08 6.62
C PHE A 20 -11.04 -6.56 5.33
N THR A 21 -9.89 -5.88 5.39
CA THR A 21 -9.21 -5.35 4.19
C THR A 21 -8.73 -6.47 3.26
N TRP A 22 -8.25 -7.58 3.83
CA TRP A 22 -7.94 -8.79 3.07
C TRP A 22 -9.19 -9.34 2.37
N GLY A 23 -10.32 -9.43 3.09
CA GLY A 23 -11.60 -9.87 2.53
C GLY A 23 -12.09 -9.00 1.38
N MET A 24 -11.95 -7.67 1.50
CA MET A 24 -12.28 -6.74 0.41
C MET A 24 -11.38 -6.94 -0.82
N THR A 25 -10.10 -7.25 -0.61
CA THR A 25 -9.16 -7.57 -1.70
C THR A 25 -9.56 -8.88 -2.38
N ALA A 26 -9.87 -9.92 -1.61
CA ALA A 26 -10.35 -11.20 -2.12
C ALA A 26 -11.68 -11.05 -2.88
N ALA A 27 -12.61 -10.24 -2.37
CA ALA A 27 -13.87 -9.94 -3.04
C ALA A 27 -13.66 -9.21 -4.38
N GLY A 28 -12.77 -8.22 -4.42
CA GLY A 28 -12.39 -7.53 -5.66
C GLY A 28 -11.74 -8.47 -6.67
N ALA A 29 -10.81 -9.33 -6.24
CA ALA A 29 -10.19 -10.34 -7.10
C ALA A 29 -11.19 -11.39 -7.62
N GLY A 30 -12.21 -11.74 -6.81
CA GLY A 30 -13.28 -12.66 -7.19
C GLY A 30 -14.11 -12.19 -8.38
N LEU A 31 -14.12 -10.89 -8.71
CA LEU A 31 -14.81 -10.37 -9.89
C LEU A 31 -14.27 -10.96 -11.21
N VAL A 32 -13.04 -11.47 -11.22
CA VAL A 32 -12.44 -12.17 -12.37
C VAL A 32 -13.25 -13.39 -12.82
N PHE A 33 -14.02 -14.02 -11.93
CA PHE A 33 -14.91 -15.14 -12.31
C PHE A 33 -16.10 -14.70 -13.16
N PHE A 34 -16.49 -13.42 -13.10
CA PHE A 34 -17.61 -12.87 -13.87
C PHE A 34 -17.15 -12.07 -15.09
N PHE A 35 -16.01 -11.37 -14.97
CA PHE A 35 -15.46 -10.52 -16.02
C PHE A 35 -14.09 -11.03 -16.47
N LYS A 36 -14.01 -11.46 -17.73
CA LYS A 36 -12.78 -12.01 -18.32
C LYS A 36 -11.84 -10.93 -18.86
N GLU A 37 -12.39 -9.82 -19.34
CA GLU A 37 -11.67 -8.66 -19.85
C GLU A 37 -12.33 -7.38 -19.32
N VAL A 38 -11.52 -6.44 -18.86
CA VAL A 38 -11.96 -5.13 -18.37
C VAL A 38 -11.49 -4.06 -19.34
N ASP A 39 -12.38 -3.13 -19.69
CA ASP A 39 -12.02 -1.99 -20.54
C ASP A 39 -10.86 -1.20 -19.91
N ARG A 40 -9.85 -0.88 -20.72
CA ARG A 40 -8.63 -0.23 -20.24
C ARG A 40 -8.89 1.13 -19.59
N LYS A 41 -9.91 1.89 -20.03
CA LYS A 41 -10.25 3.18 -19.41
C LYS A 41 -10.84 2.99 -18.02
N ILE A 42 -11.62 1.92 -17.83
CA ILE A 42 -12.16 1.56 -16.52
C ILE A 42 -11.02 1.14 -15.59
N LEU A 43 -10.10 0.31 -16.08
CA LEU A 43 -8.91 -0.10 -15.32
C LEU A 43 -8.06 1.11 -14.91
N ASP A 44 -7.78 2.02 -15.83
CA ASP A 44 -7.00 3.24 -15.57
C ASP A 44 -7.73 4.14 -14.55
N ALA A 45 -9.05 4.25 -14.62
CA ALA A 45 -9.86 4.97 -13.64
C ALA A 45 -9.81 4.33 -12.24
N MET A 46 -9.87 3.00 -12.16
CA MET A 46 -9.76 2.25 -10.90
C MET A 46 -8.38 2.43 -10.26
N LEU A 47 -7.31 2.33 -11.06
CA LEU A 47 -5.93 2.54 -10.61
C LEU A 47 -5.73 3.98 -10.13
N GLY A 48 -6.23 4.97 -10.88
CA GLY A 48 -6.17 6.38 -10.49
C GLY A 48 -6.94 6.67 -9.21
N PHE A 49 -8.13 6.08 -9.04
CA PHE A 49 -8.91 6.20 -7.81
C PHE A 49 -8.15 5.61 -6.61
N ALA A 50 -7.61 4.39 -6.74
CA ALA A 50 -6.83 3.74 -5.70
C ALA A 50 -5.61 4.59 -5.31
N ALA A 51 -4.86 5.10 -6.29
CA ALA A 51 -3.73 5.98 -6.04
C ALA A 51 -4.14 7.26 -5.29
N GLY A 52 -5.25 7.90 -5.69
CA GLY A 52 -5.78 9.09 -5.04
C GLY A 52 -6.16 8.86 -3.57
N VAL A 53 -6.89 7.78 -3.28
CA VAL A 53 -7.29 7.40 -1.91
C VAL A 53 -6.05 7.17 -1.03
N MET A 54 -5.04 6.48 -1.55
CA MET A 54 -3.81 6.19 -0.79
C MET A 54 -2.98 7.45 -0.51
N ILE A 55 -2.91 8.40 -1.45
CA ILE A 55 -2.23 9.69 -1.23
C ILE A 55 -2.95 10.50 -0.16
N ALA A 56 -4.28 10.58 -0.23
CA ALA A 56 -5.08 11.31 0.76
C ALA A 56 -4.93 10.69 2.17
N ALA A 57 -5.11 9.38 2.29
CA ALA A 57 -4.94 8.68 3.57
C ALA A 57 -3.54 8.91 4.17
N SER A 58 -2.49 8.93 3.33
CA SER A 58 -1.12 9.18 3.78
C SER A 58 -0.95 10.56 4.43
N PHE A 59 -1.64 11.60 3.93
CA PHE A 59 -1.54 12.94 4.51
C PHE A 59 -2.48 13.15 5.71
N TRP A 60 -3.77 12.89 5.54
CA TRP A 60 -4.78 13.20 6.57
C TRP A 60 -4.85 12.17 7.69
N SER A 61 -4.63 10.89 7.41
CA SER A 61 -4.80 9.82 8.40
C SER A 61 -3.47 9.37 9.03
N LEU A 62 -2.33 9.67 8.41
CA LEU A 62 -1.02 9.27 8.92
C LEU A 62 -0.15 10.48 9.26
N LEU A 63 0.19 11.33 8.27
CA LEU A 63 1.18 12.39 8.45
C LEU A 63 0.71 13.50 9.42
N ALA A 64 -0.49 14.05 9.23
CA ALA A 64 -1.02 15.10 10.10
C ALA A 64 -1.17 14.63 11.56
N PRO A 65 -1.80 13.45 11.84
CA PRO A 65 -1.84 12.91 13.20
C PRO A 65 -0.46 12.62 13.79
N ALA A 66 0.51 12.15 12.98
CA ALA A 66 1.87 11.90 13.46
C ALA A 66 2.58 13.17 13.92
N ILE A 67 2.35 14.30 13.24
CA ILE A 67 2.88 15.61 13.66
C ILE A 67 2.21 16.05 14.97
N GLU A 68 0.89 15.86 15.10
CA GLU A 68 0.15 16.21 16.33
C GLU A 68 0.59 15.37 17.54
N HIS A 69 0.94 14.10 17.34
CA HIS A 69 1.43 13.22 18.42
C HIS A 69 2.89 13.51 18.80
N SER A 70 3.61 14.30 18.00
CA SER A 70 4.99 14.68 18.28
C SER A 70 5.00 15.92 19.20
N ASP A 71 4.81 15.70 20.50
CA ASP A 71 4.80 16.74 21.54
C ASP A 71 6.17 17.46 21.60
N GLY A 72 6.30 18.60 20.91
CA GLY A 72 7.47 19.45 21.04
C GLY A 72 7.56 20.54 19.98
N THR A 73 8.28 21.62 20.32
CA THR A 73 8.67 22.72 19.41
C THR A 73 8.92 22.24 17.98
N VAL A 74 8.53 23.02 16.97
CA VAL A 74 8.65 22.74 15.52
C VAL A 74 9.87 21.89 15.12
N LEU A 75 11.04 22.14 15.72
CA LEU A 75 12.27 21.40 15.45
C LEU A 75 12.29 19.95 15.98
N ASN A 76 11.71 19.67 17.14
CA ASN A 76 11.73 18.36 17.81
C ASN A 76 10.56 17.46 17.38
N GLY A 77 9.41 18.04 16.99
CA GLY A 77 8.24 17.28 16.56
C GLY A 77 8.30 16.85 15.09
N ILE A 78 8.70 17.76 14.19
CA ILE A 78 8.70 17.50 12.75
C ILE A 78 9.85 16.58 12.33
N LEU A 79 11.01 16.69 13.00
CA LEU A 79 12.20 15.92 12.65
C LEU A 79 11.98 14.39 12.70
N PRO A 80 11.43 13.77 13.76
CA PRO A 80 11.18 12.34 13.79
C PRO A 80 10.14 11.89 12.74
N VAL A 81 9.10 12.69 12.48
CA VAL A 81 8.10 12.39 11.45
C VAL A 81 8.73 12.41 10.05
N LEU A 82 9.54 13.43 9.75
CA LEU A 82 10.23 13.58 8.48
C LEU A 82 11.25 12.45 8.26
N VAL A 83 12.03 12.11 9.30
CA VAL A 83 12.99 10.99 9.24
C VAL A 83 12.25 9.67 9.03
N GLY A 84 11.15 9.42 9.73
CA GLY A 84 10.33 8.23 9.55
C GLY A 84 9.74 8.12 8.14
N PHE A 85 9.23 9.22 7.60
CA PHE A 85 8.68 9.28 6.25
C PHE A 85 9.76 9.00 5.18
N LEU A 86 10.92 9.66 5.28
CA LEU A 86 12.03 9.44 4.35
C LEU A 86 12.58 8.01 4.45
N LEU A 87 12.71 7.46 5.65
CA LEU A 87 13.15 6.08 5.86
C LEU A 87 12.17 5.08 5.25
N GLY A 88 10.86 5.33 5.34
CA GLY A 88 9.84 4.55 4.64
C GLY A 88 10.01 4.58 3.12
N GLY A 89 10.29 5.75 2.55
CA GLY A 89 10.57 5.90 1.12
C GLY A 89 11.85 5.18 0.68
N VAL A 90 12.92 5.28 1.47
CA VAL A 90 14.17 4.53 1.21
C VAL A 90 13.94 3.02 1.31
N CYS A 91 13.17 2.56 2.29
CA CYS A 91 12.79 1.16 2.43
C CYS A 91 12.04 0.66 1.19
N MET A 92 11.05 1.42 0.71
CA MET A 92 10.33 1.09 -0.54
C MET A 92 11.28 1.03 -1.74
N ARG A 93 12.22 1.97 -1.85
CA ARG A 93 13.22 1.97 -2.94
C ARG A 93 14.15 0.77 -2.87
N ILE A 94 14.52 0.34 -1.67
CA ILE A 94 15.32 -0.87 -1.47
C ILE A 94 14.53 -2.09 -1.95
N ILE A 95 13.28 -2.24 -1.51
CA ILE A 95 12.41 -3.37 -1.91
C ILE A 95 12.26 -3.40 -3.44
N ASP A 96 11.96 -2.26 -4.04
CA ASP A 96 11.84 -2.09 -5.50
C ASP A 96 13.12 -2.52 -6.25
N ARG A 97 14.29 -2.17 -5.73
CA ARG A 97 15.59 -2.56 -6.30
C ARG A 97 15.86 -4.06 -6.22
N PHE A 98 15.35 -4.74 -5.19
CA PHE A 98 15.57 -6.17 -4.99
C PHE A 98 14.55 -7.04 -5.73
N LEU A 99 13.30 -6.57 -5.86
CA LEU A 99 12.24 -7.32 -6.52
C LEU A 99 12.48 -7.38 -8.03
N PRO A 100 12.57 -8.58 -8.63
CA PRO A 100 12.68 -8.73 -10.07
C PRO A 100 11.37 -8.28 -10.73
N HIS A 101 11.37 -7.10 -11.33
CA HIS A 101 10.19 -6.55 -11.98
C HIS A 101 10.54 -6.04 -13.38
N LEU A 102 9.55 -6.06 -14.27
CA LEU A 102 9.62 -5.48 -15.60
C LEU A 102 8.67 -4.29 -15.62
N HIS A 103 9.16 -3.12 -16.00
CA HIS A 103 8.29 -1.97 -16.19
C HIS A 103 7.24 -2.27 -17.27
N PRO A 104 5.97 -1.83 -17.10
CA PRO A 104 4.93 -2.03 -18.10
C PRO A 104 5.35 -1.42 -19.45
N GLY A 105 5.61 -2.27 -20.46
CA GLY A 105 6.01 -1.86 -21.81
C GLY A 105 7.51 -1.85 -22.10
N ALA A 106 8.37 -2.18 -21.14
CA ALA A 106 9.83 -2.26 -21.36
C ALA A 106 10.22 -3.58 -22.08
N PRO A 107 11.25 -3.55 -22.95
CA PRO A 107 11.78 -4.77 -23.57
C PRO A 107 12.34 -5.72 -22.50
N PRO A 108 12.31 -7.06 -22.72
CA PRO A 108 12.78 -8.06 -21.74
C PRO A 108 14.21 -7.88 -21.24
N GLU A 109 15.01 -7.11 -21.98
CA GLU A 109 16.42 -6.79 -21.73
C GLU A 109 16.61 -5.74 -20.61
N GLU A 110 15.59 -4.95 -20.30
CA GLU A 110 15.59 -3.94 -19.21
C GLU A 110 14.97 -4.49 -17.90
N THR A 111 15.05 -5.81 -17.68
CA THR A 111 14.58 -6.42 -16.44
C THR A 111 15.43 -5.92 -15.26
N GLU A 112 14.80 -5.20 -14.33
CA GLU A 112 15.42 -4.76 -13.08
C GLU A 112 15.34 -5.86 -12.01
N GLY A 113 16.23 -5.80 -11.03
CA GLY A 113 16.26 -6.71 -9.88
C GLY A 113 17.24 -7.88 -10.02
N ILE A 114 17.35 -8.69 -8.96
CA ILE A 114 18.24 -9.86 -8.95
C ILE A 114 17.67 -10.92 -9.89
N LYS A 115 18.48 -11.42 -10.82
CA LYS A 115 18.10 -12.54 -11.68
C LYS A 115 17.83 -13.77 -10.81
N THR A 116 16.58 -14.17 -10.70
CA THR A 116 16.17 -15.38 -9.97
C THR A 116 15.92 -16.52 -10.96
N THR A 117 16.22 -17.76 -10.55
CA THR A 117 15.97 -18.98 -11.34
C THR A 117 14.56 -19.55 -11.13
N TRP A 118 13.68 -18.83 -10.42
CA TRP A 118 12.36 -19.34 -10.07
C TRP A 118 11.48 -19.46 -11.32
N HIS A 119 10.92 -20.66 -11.52
CA HIS A 119 10.09 -21.02 -12.66
C HIS A 119 8.85 -20.12 -12.71
N ARG A 120 8.69 -19.35 -13.80
CA ARG A 120 7.47 -18.60 -14.07
C ARG A 120 6.35 -19.56 -14.44
N SER A 121 5.50 -19.90 -13.48
CA SER A 121 4.17 -20.45 -13.76
C SER A 121 3.32 -19.32 -14.33
N MET A 122 3.31 -19.17 -15.66
CA MET A 122 2.30 -18.35 -16.32
C MET A 122 1.01 -19.17 -16.32
N LEU A 123 0.06 -18.76 -15.48
CA LEU A 123 -1.37 -19.03 -15.65
C LEU A 123 -2.02 -17.79 -16.22
#